data_AF-A0A953MT34-F1
#
_entry.id   AF-A0A953MT34-F1
#
_cell.length_a   1.000
_cell.length_b   1.000
_cell.length_c   1.000
_cell.angle_alpha   90.00
_cell.angle_beta   90.00
_cell.angle_gamma   90.00
#
_symmetry.space_group_name_H-M   'P 1'
#
loop_
_entity.id
_entity.type
_entity.pdbx_description
1 polymer ?
#
loop_
_entity_poly.entity_id
_entity_poly.type
_entity_poly.pdbx_seq_one_letter_code
_entity_poly.pdbx_strand_id
1 'polypeptide(L)'
;HEYLAGLSNDNKQPPNGLGFELKSTAFYKVKGEWTPKETFAITMINPTVLLVTPFFESHCWEKLKSLVYCAVTWNGKHNEKAELLKVQSFDFLESDTLIQEIQIDYEYIRNKLITRGFQALTGKDGKWIQARTKGAGHGSTSRAFYARKELIKEIIKL
;
A
#
# COMPACT_ATOMS: atom_id res chain seq x y z
N HIS A 1 -11.81 -2.62 12.21
CA HIS A 1 -11.54 -3.53 11.08
C HIS A 1 -10.67 -4.70 11.52
N GLU A 2 -9.47 -4.47 12.07
CA GLU A 2 -8.57 -5.55 12.52
C GLU A 2 -9.19 -6.46 13.59
N TYR A 3 -9.81 -5.87 14.63
CA TYR A 3 -10.53 -6.63 15.68
C TYR A 3 -11.72 -7.44 15.13
N LEU A 4 -12.42 -6.92 14.11
CA LEU A 4 -13.55 -7.61 13.46
C LEU A 4 -13.09 -8.76 12.56
N ALA A 5 -11.85 -8.69 12.06
CA ALA A 5 -11.22 -9.75 11.28
C ALA A 5 -10.50 -10.79 12.16
N GLY A 6 -10.66 -10.73 13.48
CA GLY A 6 -9.98 -11.63 14.42
C GLY A 6 -8.47 -11.41 14.52
N LEU A 7 -7.96 -10.27 14.03
CA LEU A 7 -6.55 -9.89 14.14
C LEU A 7 -6.31 -9.15 15.45
N SER A 8 -5.34 -9.61 16.24
CA SER A 8 -4.79 -8.84 17.35
C SER A 8 -3.89 -7.72 16.80
N ASN A 9 -3.82 -6.56 17.47
CA ASN A 9 -2.90 -5.45 17.14
C ASN A 9 -1.40 -5.78 17.30
N ASP A 10 -1.04 -7.07 17.37
CA ASP A 10 0.30 -7.57 17.60
C ASP A 10 0.96 -7.97 16.27
N ASN A 11 2.28 -7.81 16.19
CA ASN A 11 3.12 -8.21 15.04
C ASN A 11 3.24 -9.75 14.84
N LYS A 12 2.32 -10.55 15.37
CA LYS A 12 2.40 -12.02 15.29
C LYS A 12 2.01 -12.49 13.88
N GLN A 13 2.89 -13.28 13.29
CA GLN A 13 2.59 -13.98 12.05
C GLN A 13 1.41 -14.95 12.25
N PRO A 14 0.49 -15.08 11.29
CA PRO A 14 -0.66 -15.96 11.40
C PRO A 14 -0.22 -17.43 11.59
N PRO A 15 -0.87 -18.17 12.51
CA PRO A 15 -0.40 -19.49 12.96
C PRO A 15 -0.49 -20.61 11.91
N ASN A 16 -1.07 -20.35 10.74
CA ASN A 16 -1.38 -21.31 9.70
C ASN A 16 -0.73 -20.99 8.34
N GLY A 17 0.21 -20.03 8.27
CA GLY A 17 0.89 -19.65 7.03
C GLY A 17 0.01 -18.92 5.99
N LEU A 18 -1.30 -18.88 6.21
CA LEU A 18 -2.29 -18.11 5.45
C LEU A 18 -2.44 -16.73 6.07
N GLY A 19 -1.41 -15.89 5.90
CA GLY A 19 -1.48 -14.50 6.30
C GLY A 19 -2.00 -13.62 5.19
N PHE A 20 -3.03 -12.84 5.47
CA PHE A 20 -3.46 -11.73 4.61
C PHE A 20 -3.05 -10.40 5.24
N GLU A 21 -2.73 -9.42 4.40
CA GLU A 21 -2.56 -8.04 4.84
C GLU A 21 -3.93 -7.37 4.83
N LEU A 22 -4.40 -6.85 5.96
CA LEU A 22 -5.63 -6.06 6.01
C LEU A 22 -5.31 -4.57 5.84
N LYS A 23 -5.91 -3.92 4.85
CA LYS A 23 -5.85 -2.46 4.70
C LYS A 23 -7.24 -1.87 4.57
N SER A 24 -7.37 -0.63 5.03
CA SER A 24 -8.59 0.15 4.83
C SER A 24 -8.25 1.58 4.45
N THR A 25 -9.16 2.23 3.73
CA THR A 25 -9.07 3.65 3.40
C THR A 25 -10.47 4.21 3.28
N ALA A 26 -10.63 5.45 3.72
CA ALA A 26 -11.89 6.15 3.61
C ALA A 26 -12.08 6.75 2.20
N PHE A 27 -13.30 6.68 1.68
CA PHE A 27 -13.69 7.17 0.36
C PHE A 27 -14.75 8.26 0.49
N TYR A 28 -14.70 9.22 -0.42
CA TYR A 28 -15.66 10.33 -0.52
C TYR A 28 -15.99 10.57 -1.98
N LYS A 29 -17.16 11.15 -2.26
CA LYS A 29 -17.58 11.43 -3.63
C LYS A 29 -17.01 12.75 -4.13
N VAL A 30 -16.38 12.71 -5.29
CA VAL A 30 -15.96 13.89 -6.07
C VAL A 30 -16.70 13.84 -7.39
N LYS A 31 -17.57 14.81 -7.66
CA LYS A 31 -18.41 14.85 -8.87
C LYS A 31 -19.19 13.54 -9.12
N GLY A 32 -19.64 12.89 -8.05
CA GLY A 32 -20.37 11.62 -8.10
C GLY A 32 -19.51 10.36 -8.01
N GLU A 33 -18.19 10.46 -8.23
CA GLU A 33 -17.28 9.31 -8.24
C GLU A 33 -16.62 9.07 -6.87
N TRP A 34 -16.55 7.80 -6.45
CA TRP A 34 -15.83 7.42 -5.23
C TRP A 34 -14.32 7.62 -5.40
N THR A 35 -13.76 8.46 -4.54
CA THR A 35 -12.33 8.80 -4.53
C THR A 35 -11.72 8.48 -3.18
N PRO A 36 -10.58 7.76 -3.12
CA PRO A 36 -9.90 7.52 -1.86
C PRO A 36 -9.37 8.81 -1.27
N LYS A 37 -9.57 8.99 0.04
CA LYS A 37 -9.12 10.17 0.80
C LYS A 37 -7.60 10.22 0.89
N GLU A 38 -6.98 9.07 1.05
CA GLU A 38 -5.55 8.94 1.25
C GLU A 38 -4.99 7.75 0.46
N THR A 39 -3.67 7.68 0.49
CA THR A 39 -2.87 6.54 0.05
C THR A 39 -2.57 5.67 1.26
N PHE A 40 -2.44 4.35 1.11
CA PHE A 40 -2.04 3.49 2.22
C PHE A 40 -0.58 3.04 2.10
N ALA A 41 0.06 2.81 3.25
CA ALA A 41 1.41 2.25 3.31
C ALA A 41 1.36 0.74 3.12
N ILE A 42 2.14 0.23 2.15
CA ILE A 42 2.31 -1.20 1.88
C ILE A 42 3.33 -1.77 2.87
N THR A 43 4.58 -1.33 2.80
CA THR A 43 5.66 -1.78 3.69
C THR A 43 6.78 -0.73 3.79
N MET A 44 7.59 -0.80 4.85
CA MET A 44 8.77 0.06 5.03
C MET A 44 9.85 -0.26 3.99
N ILE A 45 10.59 0.76 3.55
CA ILE A 45 11.76 0.59 2.69
C ILE A 45 12.98 0.40 3.59
N ASN A 46 13.56 -0.80 3.54
CA ASN A 46 14.91 -1.05 4.05
C ASN A 46 15.89 -0.91 2.85
N PRO A 47 16.79 0.08 2.84
CA PRO A 47 17.67 0.32 1.71
C PRO A 47 18.58 -0.87 1.41
N THR A 48 19.14 -1.54 2.43
CA THR A 48 20.04 -2.68 2.25
C THR A 48 19.33 -3.85 1.57
N VAL A 49 18.08 -4.12 1.95
CA VAL A 49 17.25 -5.18 1.34
C VAL A 49 16.85 -4.76 -0.08
N LEU A 50 16.35 -3.53 -0.25
CA LEU A 50 15.91 -3.04 -1.56
C LEU A 50 17.03 -3.09 -2.62
N LEU A 51 18.29 -2.87 -2.24
CA LEU A 51 19.42 -2.96 -3.17
C LEU A 51 19.56 -4.34 -3.83
N VAL A 52 19.21 -5.42 -3.13
CA VAL A 52 19.51 -6.79 -3.56
C VAL A 52 18.30 -7.64 -3.89
N THR A 53 17.09 -7.20 -3.53
CA THR A 53 15.86 -7.99 -3.67
C THR A 53 15.02 -7.53 -4.86
N PRO A 54 14.86 -8.36 -5.91
CA PRO A 54 13.91 -8.11 -7.00
C PRO A 54 12.47 -8.04 -6.52
N PHE A 55 11.58 -7.43 -7.32
CA PHE A 55 10.18 -7.24 -6.93
C PHE A 55 9.47 -8.50 -6.42
N PHE A 56 9.48 -9.61 -7.17
CA PHE A 56 8.76 -10.85 -6.83
C PHE A 56 9.35 -11.63 -5.64
N GLU A 57 10.52 -11.22 -5.15
CA GLU A 57 11.13 -11.77 -3.92
C GLU A 57 10.99 -10.80 -2.75
N SER A 58 10.37 -9.65 -2.95
CA SER A 58 10.34 -8.56 -1.99
C SER A 58 9.20 -8.66 -1.00
N HIS A 59 9.40 -8.09 0.20
CA HIS A 59 8.30 -7.86 1.13
C HIS A 59 7.17 -6.98 0.56
N CYS A 60 7.46 -6.14 -0.44
CA CYS A 60 6.43 -5.35 -1.09
C CYS A 60 5.47 -6.26 -1.87
N TRP A 61 6.01 -7.23 -2.62
CA TRP A 61 5.22 -8.25 -3.31
C TRP A 61 4.45 -9.14 -2.34
N GLU A 62 5.09 -9.64 -1.29
CA GLU A 62 4.45 -10.48 -0.27
C GLU A 62 3.22 -9.81 0.36
N LYS A 63 3.25 -8.49 0.54
CA LYS A 63 2.12 -7.72 1.08
C LYS A 63 1.01 -7.48 0.06
N LEU A 64 1.36 -7.38 -1.23
CA LEU A 64 0.39 -7.14 -2.31
C LEU A 64 -0.33 -8.42 -2.74
N LYS A 65 0.37 -9.57 -2.79
CA LYS A 65 -0.16 -10.85 -3.28
C LYS A 65 -1.26 -11.46 -2.40
N SER A 66 -1.43 -10.98 -1.17
CA SER A 66 -2.42 -11.50 -0.21
C SER A 66 -3.15 -10.37 0.52
N LEU A 67 -3.46 -9.28 -0.20
CA LEU A 67 -4.11 -8.10 0.35
C LEU A 67 -5.63 -8.30 0.45
N VAL A 68 -6.21 -8.06 1.63
CA VAL A 68 -7.64 -7.81 1.81
C VAL A 68 -7.84 -6.32 2.05
N TYR A 69 -8.64 -5.70 1.21
CA TYR A 69 -8.87 -4.26 1.22
C TYR A 69 -10.32 -3.90 1.55
N CYS A 70 -10.52 -3.02 2.52
CA CYS A 70 -11.82 -2.51 2.92
C CYS A 70 -11.96 -1.02 2.57
N ALA A 71 -12.93 -0.69 1.70
CA ALA A 71 -13.33 0.69 1.47
C ALA A 71 -14.45 1.07 2.43
N VAL A 72 -14.31 2.22 3.08
CA VAL A 72 -15.32 2.77 4.00
C VAL A 72 -15.72 4.19 3.62
N THR A 73 -16.94 4.61 3.94
CA THR A 73 -17.38 5.98 3.69
C THR A 73 -16.67 6.99 4.58
N TRP A 74 -16.39 8.17 4.03
CA TRP A 74 -16.01 9.37 4.77
C TRP A 74 -17.08 10.45 4.59
N ASN A 75 -17.82 10.75 5.66
CA ASN A 75 -18.92 11.72 5.62
C ASN A 75 -18.58 13.08 6.29
N GLY A 76 -17.31 13.40 6.47
CA GLY A 76 -16.86 14.67 7.06
C GLY A 76 -16.05 14.54 8.35
N LYS A 77 -15.76 15.68 8.99
CA LYS A 77 -15.17 15.72 10.34
C LYS A 77 -16.28 15.39 11.36
N HIS A 78 -15.96 14.62 12.41
CA HIS A 78 -16.93 14.06 13.37
C HIS A 78 -17.88 13.03 12.74
N ASN A 79 -17.34 12.16 11.87
CA ASN A 79 -18.12 11.08 11.30
C ASN A 79 -18.51 10.06 12.39
N GLU A 80 -19.74 10.15 12.89
CA GLU A 80 -20.28 9.21 13.88
C GLU A 80 -20.44 7.79 13.31
N LYS A 81 -20.53 7.67 11.97
CA LYS A 81 -20.76 6.41 11.28
C LYS A 81 -19.92 6.29 10.01
N ALA A 82 -19.07 5.27 9.94
CA ALA A 82 -18.45 4.84 8.70
C ALA A 82 -19.15 3.57 8.21
N GLU A 83 -19.55 3.56 6.94
CA GLU A 83 -20.19 2.41 6.30
C GLU A 83 -19.16 1.67 5.46
N LEU A 84 -19.19 0.34 5.53
CA LEU A 84 -18.36 -0.50 4.66
C LEU A 84 -18.97 -0.47 3.25
N LEU A 85 -18.25 0.10 2.30
CA LEU A 85 -18.67 0.18 0.90
C LEU A 85 -18.41 -1.13 0.16
N LYS A 86 -17.20 -1.68 0.32
CA LYS A 86 -16.76 -2.90 -0.36
C LYS A 86 -15.57 -3.52 0.36
N VAL A 87 -15.52 -4.84 0.35
CA VAL A 87 -14.35 -5.64 0.70
C VAL A 87 -13.88 -6.35 -0.56
N GLN A 88 -12.60 -6.29 -0.85
CA GLN A 88 -11.99 -6.96 -1.99
C GLN A 88 -10.71 -7.66 -1.56
N SER A 89 -10.59 -8.95 -1.84
CA SER A 89 -9.33 -9.67 -1.77
C SER A 89 -8.61 -9.57 -3.11
N PHE A 90 -7.29 -9.41 -3.05
CA PHE A 90 -6.40 -9.46 -4.20
C PHE A 90 -5.57 -10.73 -4.12
N ASP A 91 -5.78 -11.59 -5.10
CA ASP A 91 -4.90 -12.71 -5.40
C ASP A 91 -4.31 -12.43 -6.78
N PHE A 92 -3.18 -11.74 -6.78
CA PHE A 92 -2.53 -11.28 -8.00
C PHE A 92 -1.68 -12.42 -8.58
N LEU A 93 -1.88 -12.73 -9.86
CA LEU A 93 -0.94 -13.56 -10.62
C LEU A 93 0.21 -12.68 -11.11
N GLU A 94 1.43 -13.23 -11.15
CA GLU A 94 2.60 -12.51 -11.68
C GLU A 94 2.40 -12.02 -13.13
N SER A 95 1.54 -12.70 -13.90
CA SER A 95 1.20 -12.36 -15.29
C SER A 95 0.20 -11.22 -15.44
N ASP A 96 -0.36 -10.68 -14.36
CA ASP A 96 -1.29 -9.56 -14.42
C ASP A 96 -0.57 -8.28 -14.89
N THR A 97 -1.11 -7.62 -15.91
CA THR A 97 -0.58 -6.35 -16.44
C THR A 97 -0.37 -5.30 -15.35
N LEU A 98 -1.30 -5.19 -14.38
CA LEU A 98 -1.17 -4.24 -13.29
C LEU A 98 0.05 -4.56 -12.40
N ILE A 99 0.32 -5.85 -12.17
CA ILE A 99 1.47 -6.29 -11.39
C ILE A 99 2.78 -6.00 -12.10
N GLN A 100 2.84 -6.21 -13.41
CA GLN A 100 4.00 -5.85 -14.22
C GLN A 100 4.27 -4.33 -14.17
N GLU A 101 3.22 -3.50 -14.18
CA GLU A 101 3.39 -2.06 -14.01
C GLU A 101 3.84 -1.67 -12.58
N ILE A 102 3.39 -2.37 -11.55
CA ILE A 102 3.87 -2.18 -10.17
C ILE A 102 5.33 -2.62 -10.03
N GLN A 103 5.74 -3.70 -10.68
CA GLN A 103 7.13 -4.14 -10.76
C GLN A 103 8.01 -3.05 -11.38
N ILE A 104 7.57 -2.42 -12.48
CA ILE A 104 8.30 -1.32 -13.12
C ILE A 104 8.54 -0.17 -12.14
N ASP A 105 7.53 0.21 -11.36
CA ASP A 105 7.68 1.24 -10.32
C ASP A 105 8.67 0.84 -9.22
N TYR A 106 8.58 -0.41 -8.75
CA TYR A 106 9.48 -0.94 -7.72
C TYR A 106 10.93 -0.90 -8.21
N GLU A 107 11.18 -1.41 -9.41
CA GLU A 107 12.53 -1.44 -10.00
C GLU A 107 13.03 -0.03 -10.34
N TYR A 108 12.14 0.88 -10.73
CA TYR A 108 12.49 2.30 -10.87
C TYR A 108 13.00 2.90 -9.55
N ILE A 109 12.26 2.68 -8.45
CA ILE A 109 12.64 3.15 -7.11
C ILE A 109 13.95 2.48 -6.65
N ARG A 110 14.09 1.18 -6.88
CA ARG A 110 15.32 0.42 -6.59
C ARG A 110 16.52 0.95 -7.35
N ASN A 111 16.40 1.15 -8.66
CA ASN A 111 17.47 1.70 -9.49
C ASN A 111 17.85 3.12 -9.06
N LYS A 112 16.87 3.93 -8.68
CA LYS A 112 17.12 5.28 -8.14
C LYS A 112 17.89 5.23 -6.81
N LEU A 113 17.57 4.28 -5.93
CA LEU A 113 18.36 4.04 -4.72
C LEU A 113 19.81 3.66 -5.06
N ILE A 114 20.02 2.72 -5.99
CA ILE A 114 21.35 2.26 -6.42
C ILE A 114 22.19 3.41 -6.96
N THR A 115 21.60 4.24 -7.82
CA THR A 115 22.33 5.25 -8.59
C THR A 115 22.45 6.60 -7.90
N ARG A 116 21.53 6.95 -6.99
CA ARG A 116 21.44 8.29 -6.38
C ARG A 116 21.35 8.28 -4.86
N GLY A 117 21.30 7.10 -4.24
CA GLY A 117 21.19 6.94 -2.80
C GLY A 117 19.79 7.18 -2.23
N PHE A 118 19.62 6.82 -0.97
CA PHE A 118 18.31 6.77 -0.30
C PHE A 118 17.63 8.13 -0.15
N GLN A 119 18.41 9.20 -0.03
CA GLN A 119 17.88 10.57 0.09
C GLN A 119 17.22 11.07 -1.19
N ALA A 120 17.59 10.50 -2.34
CA ALA A 120 17.01 10.87 -3.63
C ALA A 120 15.61 10.31 -3.84
N LEU A 121 15.18 9.30 -3.07
CA LEU A 121 13.82 8.75 -3.16
C LEU A 121 12.79 9.81 -2.78
N THR A 122 11.62 9.82 -3.41
CA THR A 122 10.59 10.83 -3.16
C THR A 122 9.18 10.30 -3.35
N GLY A 123 8.19 11.01 -2.81
CA GLY A 123 6.79 10.75 -3.10
C GLY A 123 6.39 10.99 -4.55
N LYS A 124 7.26 11.53 -5.41
CA LYS A 124 6.99 11.65 -6.86
C LYS A 124 7.33 10.38 -7.63
N ASP A 125 7.99 9.40 -6.99
CA ASP A 125 8.45 8.19 -7.67
C ASP A 125 7.29 7.24 -7.96
N GLY A 126 7.34 6.55 -9.11
CA GLY A 126 6.38 5.56 -9.58
C GLY A 126 4.97 6.08 -9.92
N LYS A 127 4.23 5.29 -10.70
CA LYS A 127 2.86 5.55 -11.19
C LYS A 127 1.77 4.97 -10.26
N TRP A 128 1.98 3.78 -9.73
CA TRP A 128 1.10 3.00 -8.86
C TRP A 128 1.59 2.93 -7.43
N ILE A 129 2.89 2.73 -7.23
CA ILE A 129 3.52 2.77 -5.90
C ILE A 129 4.55 3.89 -5.80
N GLN A 130 4.79 4.38 -4.59
CA GLN A 130 5.69 5.53 -4.36
C GLN A 130 6.47 5.44 -3.05
N ALA A 131 7.66 6.03 -3.02
CA ALA A 131 8.54 6.07 -1.85
C ALA A 131 8.34 7.33 -1.01
N ARG A 132 7.33 7.33 -0.13
CA ARG A 132 7.04 8.48 0.76
C ARG A 132 7.73 8.35 2.13
N THR A 133 8.06 9.50 2.71
CA THR A 133 8.53 9.59 4.10
C THR A 133 7.43 9.14 5.07
N LYS A 134 7.80 8.39 6.10
CA LYS A 134 6.90 7.96 7.18
C LYS A 134 7.40 8.48 8.54
N GLY A 135 6.53 9.13 9.29
CA GLY A 135 6.81 9.69 10.63
C GLY A 135 6.60 11.21 10.72
N ALA A 136 6.44 11.70 11.96
CA ALA A 136 6.35 13.13 12.25
C ALA A 136 7.65 13.81 11.81
N GLY A 137 7.56 14.96 11.13
CA GLY A 137 8.67 15.69 10.50
C GLY A 137 9.81 16.19 11.39
N HIS A 138 10.13 15.50 12.49
CA HIS A 138 11.23 15.75 13.42
C HIS A 138 12.45 14.87 13.11
N GLY A 139 12.95 14.92 11.87
CA GLY A 139 14.25 14.31 11.50
C GLY A 139 14.25 12.82 11.14
N SER A 140 13.10 12.13 11.14
CA SER A 140 13.00 10.76 10.61
C SER A 140 13.17 10.76 9.08
N THR A 141 14.21 10.07 8.59
CA THR A 141 14.46 9.85 7.16
C THR A 141 13.77 8.60 6.61
N SER A 142 13.02 7.86 7.43
CA SER A 142 12.47 6.57 7.03
C SER A 142 11.41 6.73 5.93
N ARG A 143 11.39 5.76 5.01
CA ARG A 143 10.47 5.74 3.87
C ARG A 143 9.68 4.44 3.84
N ALA A 144 8.51 4.49 3.25
CA ALA A 144 7.70 3.32 2.96
C ALA A 144 7.23 3.35 1.49
N PHE A 145 6.98 2.17 0.94
CA PHE A 145 6.17 2.03 -0.25
C PHE A 145 4.72 2.34 0.11
N TYR A 146 4.11 3.25 -0.63
CA TYR A 146 2.68 3.54 -0.53
C TYR A 146 1.99 3.21 -1.85
N ALA A 147 0.79 2.64 -1.78
CA ALA A 147 -0.12 2.56 -2.90
C ALA A 147 -0.72 3.94 -3.18
N ARG A 148 -0.62 4.38 -4.43
CA ARG A 148 -1.27 5.62 -4.90
C ARG A 148 -2.78 5.45 -4.97
N LYS A 149 -3.49 6.56 -5.06
CA LYS A 149 -4.96 6.60 -5.13
C LYS A 149 -5.47 5.89 -6.38
N GLU A 150 -4.72 5.99 -7.46
CA GLU A 150 -4.97 5.32 -8.74
C GLU A 150 -4.91 3.80 -8.56
N LEU A 151 -3.88 3.28 -7.89
CA LEU A 151 -3.79 1.85 -7.57
C LEU A 151 -4.96 1.40 -6.69
N ILE A 152 -5.31 2.21 -5.68
CA ILE A 152 -6.45 1.93 -4.81
C ILE A 152 -7.77 1.85 -5.60
N LYS A 153 -7.96 2.71 -6.61
CA LYS A 153 -9.14 2.67 -7.48
C LYS A 153 -9.17 1.40 -8.33
N GLU A 154 -8.04 1.00 -8.91
CA GLU A 154 -7.93 -0.26 -9.67
C GLU A 154 -8.16 -1.49 -8.82
N ILE A 155 -7.71 -1.42 -7.57
CA ILE A 155 -7.98 -2.41 -6.54
C ILE A 155 -9.51 -2.47 -6.34
N ILE A 156 -10.11 -1.43 -5.79
CA ILE A 156 -11.46 -1.59 -5.25
C ILE A 156 -12.57 -1.56 -6.31
N LYS A 157 -12.37 -0.88 -7.44
CA LYS A 157 -13.37 -0.67 -8.51
C LYS A 157 -14.77 -0.35 -7.94
N LEU A 158 -14.87 0.83 -7.31
CA LEU A 158 -16.11 1.40 -6.74
C LEU A 158 -16.86 2.30 -7.72
#